data_AF-A0A7M7GHZ4-F1
#
_entry.id   AF-A0A7M7GHZ4-F1
#
_cell.length_a   1.000
_cell.length_b   1.000
_cell.length_c   1.000
_cell.angle_alpha   90.00
_cell.angle_beta   90.00
_cell.angle_gamma   90.00
#
_symmetry.space_group_name_H-M   'P 1'
#
loop_
_entity.id
_entity.type
_entity.pdbx_description
1 polymer ?
#
loop_
_entity_poly.entity_id
_entity_poly.type
_entity_poly.pdbx_seq_one_letter_code
_entity_poly.pdbx_strand_id
1 'polypeptide(L)'
;MSKDNHETIRRDKKSWRASVCSSVYSTNVQGFIDELSSKFPDLDLDVQYQQLPYNDIDHCEIKGSDVNIMILCHSINNRGFAITDVMDALYDKFLPKSANLLGKARICVIVHDFPSSNIFDTPGYYGETMKTFESQQGTAFKHSSLVMMCGKLDGPVEMQETNWEDLKEFLVKAATTPMPSKSWWQPPLNLCRRLVRGIYDVIATVVTFGLGVVLGKPHNTSTITKGVGF
;
A
#
# COMPACT_ATOMS: atom_id res chain seq x y z
N MET A 1 36.59 21.94 -37.83
CA MET A 1 36.79 20.73 -37.01
C MET A 1 35.74 20.75 -35.91
N SER A 2 34.63 20.03 -36.15
CA SER A 2 33.43 19.99 -35.32
C SER A 2 33.69 19.14 -34.09
N LYS A 3 33.35 19.66 -32.90
CA LYS A 3 33.27 18.88 -31.66
C LYS A 3 31.88 18.26 -31.64
N ASP A 4 31.76 17.04 -32.14
CA ASP A 4 30.49 16.34 -32.16
C ASP A 4 30.15 15.83 -30.75
N ASN A 5 29.22 16.57 -30.15
CA ASN A 5 28.21 16.19 -29.17
C ASN A 5 28.12 14.69 -28.85
N HIS A 6 28.87 14.26 -27.85
CA HIS A 6 28.62 13.02 -27.11
C HIS A 6 27.67 13.30 -25.94
N GLU A 7 26.54 13.98 -26.18
CA GLU A 7 25.42 13.98 -25.24
C GLU A 7 24.70 12.64 -25.37
N THR A 8 25.26 11.68 -24.65
CA THR A 8 24.68 10.38 -24.40
C THR A 8 23.33 10.62 -23.74
N ILE A 9 22.25 10.32 -24.46
CA ILE A 9 20.89 10.23 -23.93
C ILE A 9 20.93 9.27 -22.74
N ARG A 10 21.05 9.81 -21.52
CA ARG A 10 20.67 9.10 -20.30
C ARG A 10 19.16 8.92 -20.41
N ARG A 11 18.74 7.78 -20.98
CA ARG A 11 17.41 7.27 -20.68
C ARG A 11 17.40 7.11 -19.16
N ASP A 12 16.62 7.92 -18.46
CA ASP A 12 16.34 7.74 -17.05
C ASP A 12 15.88 6.29 -16.87
N LYS A 13 16.78 5.42 -16.43
CA LYS A 13 16.46 4.03 -16.14
C LYS A 13 15.57 4.11 -14.91
N LYS A 14 14.25 4.03 -15.13
CA LYS A 14 13.28 4.10 -14.05
C LYS A 14 13.45 2.83 -13.21
N SER A 15 14.04 2.98 -12.03
CA SER A 15 14.12 1.92 -11.02
C SER A 15 12.73 1.33 -10.78
N TRP A 16 12.68 0.01 -10.58
CA TRP A 16 11.43 -0.70 -10.30
C TRP A 16 11.12 -0.62 -8.82
N ARG A 17 9.90 -0.23 -8.48
CA ARG A 17 9.49 0.02 -7.09
C ARG A 17 8.69 -1.16 -6.54
N ALA A 18 9.36 -1.95 -5.71
CA ALA A 18 8.76 -3.06 -5.01
C ALA A 18 8.35 -2.64 -3.60
N SER A 19 7.05 -2.74 -3.29
CA SER A 19 6.55 -2.53 -1.94
C SER A 19 6.39 -3.86 -1.24
N VAL A 20 7.13 -4.03 -0.14
CA VAL A 20 6.94 -5.11 0.83
C VAL A 20 5.83 -4.66 1.79
N CYS A 21 4.65 -5.25 1.62
CA CYS A 21 3.46 -4.94 2.40
C CYS A 21 3.29 -5.96 3.52
N SER A 22 3.07 -5.51 4.75
CA SER A 22 2.75 -6.44 5.85
C SER A 22 1.91 -5.80 6.93
N SER A 23 1.08 -6.59 7.61
CA SER A 23 0.28 -6.13 8.76
C SER A 23 1.04 -6.19 10.10
N VAL A 24 2.31 -6.64 10.08
CA VAL A 24 3.24 -6.60 11.24
C VAL A 24 4.15 -5.38 11.17
N TYR A 25 5.16 -5.28 12.04
CA TYR A 25 6.15 -4.21 11.98
C TYR A 25 7.26 -4.55 10.97
N SER A 26 7.96 -3.53 10.46
CA SER A 26 9.06 -3.75 9.51
C SER A 26 10.14 -4.68 10.05
N THR A 27 10.38 -4.65 11.36
CA THR A 27 11.32 -5.54 12.04
C THR A 27 11.04 -7.02 11.80
N ASN A 28 9.78 -7.41 11.55
CA ASN A 28 9.40 -8.79 11.28
C ASN A 28 9.73 -9.28 9.86
N VAL A 29 10.09 -8.36 8.96
CA VAL A 29 10.41 -8.64 7.56
C VAL A 29 11.69 -7.94 7.11
N GLN A 30 12.46 -7.38 8.04
CA GLN A 30 13.61 -6.53 7.72
C GLN A 30 14.72 -7.34 7.04
N GLY A 31 15.00 -8.56 7.52
CA GLY A 31 15.96 -9.46 6.89
C GLY A 31 15.61 -9.73 5.43
N PHE A 32 14.33 -9.95 5.13
CA PHE A 32 13.86 -10.10 3.76
C PHE A 32 14.03 -8.85 2.91
N ILE A 33 13.75 -7.65 3.44
CA ILE A 33 13.95 -6.39 2.72
C ILE A 33 15.43 -6.18 2.39
N ASP A 34 16.32 -6.40 3.36
CA ASP A 34 17.76 -6.22 3.22
C ASP A 34 18.34 -7.22 2.20
N GLU A 35 17.93 -8.49 2.29
CA GLU A 35 18.36 -9.52 1.36
C GLU A 35 17.79 -9.28 -0.04
N LEU A 36 16.50 -8.97 -0.19
CA LEU A 36 15.88 -8.65 -1.48
C LEU A 36 16.61 -7.49 -2.19
N SER A 37 16.98 -6.45 -1.44
CA SER A 37 17.67 -5.27 -1.98
C SER A 37 19.10 -5.57 -2.46
N SER A 38 19.74 -6.58 -1.89
CA SER A 38 21.15 -6.92 -2.17
C SER A 38 21.33 -8.14 -3.08
N LYS A 39 20.37 -9.08 -3.09
CA LYS A 39 20.47 -10.37 -3.80
C LYS A 39 20.34 -10.23 -5.31
N PHE A 40 19.63 -9.22 -5.80
CA PHE A 40 19.39 -8.99 -7.24
C PHE A 40 19.92 -7.62 -7.71
N PRO A 41 21.24 -7.39 -7.66
CA PRO A 41 21.84 -6.08 -7.99
C PRO A 41 21.62 -5.68 -9.47
N ASP A 42 21.27 -6.63 -10.33
CA ASP A 42 20.95 -6.44 -11.73
C ASP A 42 19.57 -5.80 -11.98
N LEU A 43 18.64 -5.92 -11.03
CA LEU A 43 17.23 -5.52 -11.22
C LEU A 43 16.93 -4.05 -10.85
N ASP A 44 17.90 -3.28 -10.34
CA ASP A 44 17.73 -1.84 -9.99
C ASP A 44 16.41 -1.57 -9.22
N LEU A 45 16.22 -2.31 -8.13
CA LEU A 45 15.00 -2.31 -7.32
C LEU A 45 15.05 -1.25 -6.22
N ASP A 46 14.05 -0.36 -6.19
CA ASP A 46 13.73 0.53 -5.06
C ASP A 46 12.72 -0.21 -4.17
N VAL A 47 13.23 -0.89 -3.14
CA VAL A 47 12.44 -1.67 -2.19
C VAL A 47 11.96 -0.79 -1.05
N GLN A 48 10.65 -0.74 -0.84
CA GLN A 48 10.02 0.07 0.21
C GLN A 48 9.15 -0.79 1.11
N TYR A 49 9.15 -0.49 2.40
CA TYR A 49 8.22 -1.10 3.34
C TYR A 49 6.91 -0.31 3.40
N GLN A 50 5.78 -1.01 3.33
CA GLN A 50 4.47 -0.45 3.56
C GLN A 50 3.74 -1.24 4.66
N GLN A 51 3.58 -0.63 5.83
CA GLN A 51 2.75 -1.21 6.86
C GLN A 51 1.28 -1.15 6.46
N LEU A 52 0.62 -2.31 6.46
CA LEU A 52 -0.82 -2.44 6.32
C LEU A 52 -1.46 -2.23 7.70
N PRO A 53 -2.62 -1.56 7.76
CA PRO A 53 -3.26 -1.26 9.03
C PRO A 53 -3.68 -2.57 9.71
N TYR A 54 -3.54 -2.64 11.04
CA TYR A 54 -3.83 -3.89 11.74
C TYR A 54 -5.32 -4.25 11.60
N ASN A 55 -6.17 -3.25 11.79
CA ASN A 55 -7.60 -3.31 11.55
C ASN A 55 -7.89 -2.59 10.22
N ASP A 56 -8.95 -2.97 9.54
CA ASP A 56 -9.45 -2.22 8.38
C ASP A 56 -8.57 -2.28 7.12
N ILE A 57 -7.85 -3.40 6.92
CA ILE A 57 -7.06 -3.68 5.71
C ILE A 57 -7.88 -3.52 4.43
N ASP A 58 -9.18 -3.81 4.50
CA ASP A 58 -10.12 -3.67 3.39
C ASP A 58 -10.22 -2.24 2.84
N HIS A 59 -9.95 -1.21 3.63
CA HIS A 59 -9.95 0.19 3.20
C HIS A 59 -8.53 0.73 2.92
N CYS A 60 -7.51 -0.11 3.07
CA CYS A 60 -6.15 0.27 2.69
C CYS A 60 -6.03 0.36 1.16
N GLU A 61 -5.55 1.51 0.68
CA GLU A 61 -5.27 1.71 -0.73
C GLU A 61 -3.76 1.77 -0.98
N ILE A 62 -3.30 0.97 -1.94
CA ILE A 62 -1.95 1.12 -2.49
C ILE A 62 -2.00 2.30 -3.45
N LYS A 63 -1.16 3.30 -3.22
CA LYS A 63 -1.08 4.47 -4.10
C LYS A 63 -0.33 4.07 -5.38
N GLY A 64 -1.09 3.69 -6.41
CA GLY A 64 -0.60 3.10 -7.65
C GLY A 64 0.28 3.98 -8.56
N SER A 65 0.53 5.26 -8.20
CA SER A 65 1.51 6.09 -8.92
C SER A 65 2.95 5.75 -8.55
N ASP A 66 3.17 5.27 -7.33
CA ASP A 66 4.50 5.09 -6.75
C ASP A 66 4.90 3.62 -6.59
N VAL A 67 3.95 2.69 -6.62
CA VAL A 67 4.21 1.24 -6.50
C VAL A 67 3.91 0.55 -7.81
N ASN A 68 4.86 -0.24 -8.32
CA ASN A 68 4.63 -1.07 -9.51
C ASN A 68 4.82 -2.57 -9.26
N ILE A 69 5.27 -3.00 -8.08
CA ILE A 69 5.28 -4.40 -7.66
C ILE A 69 4.87 -4.45 -6.20
N MET A 70 3.94 -5.35 -5.84
CA MET A 70 3.55 -5.61 -4.46
C MET A 70 4.02 -7.00 -4.04
N ILE A 71 4.69 -7.08 -2.89
CA ILE A 71 5.03 -8.33 -2.21
C ILE A 71 4.32 -8.29 -0.85
N LEU A 72 3.24 -9.06 -0.71
CA LEU A 72 2.49 -9.16 0.54
C LEU A 72 3.11 -10.24 1.43
N CYS A 73 3.65 -9.85 2.59
CA CYS A 73 4.18 -10.77 3.59
C CYS A 73 3.17 -10.98 4.72
N HIS A 74 2.77 -12.23 4.94
CA HIS A 74 1.85 -12.64 5.99
C HIS A 74 2.50 -13.62 6.98
N SER A 75 2.57 -13.22 8.25
CA SER A 75 3.07 -14.07 9.35
C SER A 75 1.96 -14.98 9.87
N ILE A 76 2.18 -16.29 9.82
CA ILE A 76 1.25 -17.27 10.41
C ILE A 76 1.31 -17.25 11.95
N ASN A 77 2.43 -16.84 12.53
CA ASN A 77 2.57 -16.73 13.99
C ASN A 77 1.78 -15.54 14.55
N ASN A 78 1.69 -14.44 13.81
CA ASN A 78 0.98 -13.26 14.27
C ASN A 78 -0.53 -13.32 14.04
N ARG A 79 -0.97 -13.89 12.91
CA ARG A 79 -2.38 -13.83 12.48
C ARG A 79 -3.00 -15.15 12.07
N GLY A 80 -2.33 -16.26 12.37
CA GLY A 80 -2.77 -17.58 11.95
C GLY A 80 -2.71 -17.75 10.43
N PHE A 81 -3.26 -18.87 9.97
CA PHE A 81 -3.20 -19.25 8.56
C PHE A 81 -4.33 -18.65 7.69
N ALA A 82 -5.21 -17.83 8.30
CA ALA A 82 -6.40 -17.26 7.68
C ALA A 82 -6.08 -16.01 6.84
N ILE A 83 -5.66 -16.21 5.59
CA ILE A 83 -5.25 -15.13 4.69
C ILE A 83 -6.43 -14.71 3.80
N THR A 84 -7.06 -15.68 3.14
CA THR A 84 -8.25 -15.55 2.28
C THR A 84 -9.25 -16.71 2.48
N ASP A 85 -10.47 -16.57 1.98
CA ASP A 85 -11.48 -17.65 1.81
C ASP A 85 -11.86 -18.43 3.08
N VAL A 86 -11.63 -17.85 4.26
CA VAL A 86 -12.04 -18.36 5.57
C VAL A 86 -12.72 -17.26 6.37
N MET A 87 -13.45 -17.64 7.43
CA MET A 87 -14.03 -16.64 8.33
C MET A 87 -12.93 -15.76 8.90
N ASP A 88 -13.16 -14.44 8.92
CA ASP A 88 -12.21 -13.41 9.37
C ASP A 88 -10.91 -13.32 8.55
N ALA A 89 -10.92 -13.83 7.31
CA ALA A 89 -9.82 -13.65 6.38
C ALA A 89 -9.48 -12.17 6.17
N LEU A 90 -8.17 -11.87 6.16
CA LEU A 90 -7.67 -10.51 6.19
C LEU A 90 -7.66 -9.81 4.84
N TYR A 91 -7.50 -10.58 3.75
CA TYR A 91 -7.16 -10.03 2.44
C TYR A 91 -8.20 -10.32 1.35
N ASP A 92 -9.38 -10.82 1.71
CA ASP A 92 -10.46 -11.15 0.76
C ASP A 92 -10.90 -9.97 -0.09
N LYS A 93 -10.85 -8.73 0.44
CA LYS A 93 -11.11 -7.53 -0.36
C LYS A 93 -9.84 -6.83 -0.81
N PHE A 94 -8.78 -6.87 -0.01
CA PHE A 94 -7.53 -6.19 -0.30
C PHE A 94 -6.81 -6.76 -1.53
N LEU A 95 -6.63 -8.07 -1.63
CA LEU A 95 -5.94 -8.69 -2.76
C LEU A 95 -6.64 -8.45 -4.11
N PRO A 96 -7.98 -8.61 -4.22
CA PRO A 96 -8.68 -8.26 -5.45
C PRO A 96 -8.54 -6.78 -5.83
N LYS A 97 -8.62 -5.85 -4.85
CA LYS A 97 -8.44 -4.42 -5.11
C LYS A 97 -7.03 -4.11 -5.63
N SER A 98 -6.00 -4.65 -4.97
CA SER A 98 -4.61 -4.50 -5.39
C SER A 98 -4.38 -5.10 -6.77
N ALA A 99 -4.96 -6.26 -7.08
CA ALA A 99 -4.86 -6.90 -8.39
C ALA A 99 -5.56 -6.11 -9.50
N ASN A 100 -6.68 -5.45 -9.20
CA ASN A 100 -7.35 -4.56 -10.16
C ASN A 100 -6.53 -3.29 -10.45
N LEU A 101 -5.75 -2.81 -9.48
CA LEU A 101 -4.92 -1.63 -9.61
C LEU A 101 -3.58 -1.91 -10.30
N LEU A 102 -2.84 -2.90 -9.80
CA LEU A 102 -1.50 -3.23 -10.27
C LEU A 102 -1.53 -4.27 -11.40
N GLY A 103 -2.54 -5.14 -11.41
CA GLY A 103 -2.55 -6.35 -12.24
C GLY A 103 -1.94 -7.53 -11.50
N LYS A 104 -2.53 -8.72 -11.68
CA LYS A 104 -2.10 -9.99 -11.07
C LYS A 104 -0.59 -10.25 -11.20
N ALA A 105 -0.01 -9.94 -12.36
CA ALA A 105 1.39 -10.18 -12.70
C ALA A 105 2.42 -9.43 -11.82
N ARG A 106 1.95 -8.50 -10.98
CA ARG A 106 2.78 -7.67 -10.09
C ARG A 106 2.54 -7.94 -8.63
N ILE A 107 1.80 -9.00 -8.31
CA ILE A 107 1.47 -9.34 -6.95
C ILE A 107 2.13 -10.68 -6.62
N CYS A 108 2.97 -10.63 -5.60
CA CYS A 108 3.54 -11.79 -4.93
C CYS A 108 2.95 -11.87 -3.51
N VAL A 109 2.64 -13.07 -3.05
CA VAL A 109 2.23 -13.35 -1.68
C VAL A 109 3.26 -14.29 -1.06
N ILE A 110 3.82 -13.89 0.08
CA ILE A 110 4.74 -14.69 0.87
C ILE A 110 4.07 -14.97 2.21
N VAL A 111 3.83 -16.24 2.50
CA VAL A 111 3.36 -16.70 3.80
C VAL A 111 4.56 -17.22 4.57
N HIS A 112 4.81 -16.65 5.74
CA HIS A 112 6.06 -16.87 6.45
C HIS A 112 5.85 -17.28 7.91
N ASP A 113 6.97 -17.61 8.57
CA ASP A 113 7.09 -18.19 9.91
C ASP A 113 6.68 -19.66 10.00
N PHE A 114 6.77 -20.39 8.89
CA PHE A 114 6.67 -21.85 8.95
C PHE A 114 7.89 -22.45 9.67
N PRO A 115 7.71 -23.49 10.49
CA PRO A 115 8.82 -24.16 11.16
C PRO A 115 9.75 -24.79 10.12
N SER A 116 11.00 -24.34 10.10
CA SER A 116 11.99 -24.70 9.08
C SER A 116 12.24 -26.21 9.01
N SER A 117 12.30 -26.87 10.15
CA SER A 117 12.65 -28.30 10.30
C SER A 117 11.66 -29.28 9.66
N ASN A 118 10.44 -28.86 9.32
CA ASN A 118 9.38 -29.77 8.88
C ASN A 118 8.98 -29.54 7.43
N ILE A 119 8.93 -28.27 6.99
CA ILE A 119 8.35 -27.93 5.70
C ILE A 119 9.39 -27.92 4.58
N PHE A 120 10.57 -27.35 4.85
CA PHE A 120 11.60 -27.15 3.83
C PHE A 120 12.55 -28.34 3.69
N ASP A 121 12.66 -29.17 4.73
CA ASP A 121 13.60 -30.28 4.78
C ASP A 121 12.98 -31.62 4.35
N THR A 122 11.65 -31.70 4.25
CA THR A 122 10.94 -32.94 3.91
C THR A 122 10.57 -32.96 2.42
N PRO A 123 11.15 -33.87 1.60
CA PRO A 123 10.82 -33.98 0.18
C PRO A 123 9.32 -34.22 -0.03
N GLY A 124 8.69 -33.43 -0.90
CA GLY A 124 7.26 -33.55 -1.23
C GLY A 124 6.30 -32.83 -0.27
N TYR A 125 6.69 -32.61 1.00
CA TYR A 125 5.82 -31.98 2.00
C TYR A 125 5.50 -30.52 1.66
N TYR A 126 6.49 -29.75 1.18
CA TYR A 126 6.26 -28.38 0.70
C TYR A 126 5.20 -28.34 -0.40
N GLY A 127 5.29 -29.24 -1.39
CA GLY A 127 4.36 -29.30 -2.51
C GLY A 127 2.94 -29.70 -2.10
N GLU A 128 2.79 -30.65 -1.17
CA GLU A 128 1.48 -31.04 -0.62
C GLU A 128 0.87 -29.91 0.23
N THR A 129 1.69 -29.24 1.03
CA THR A 129 1.27 -28.08 1.81
C THR A 129 0.84 -26.95 0.89
N MET A 130 1.56 -26.70 -0.21
CA MET A 130 1.21 -25.66 -1.19
C MET A 130 -0.10 -25.98 -1.91
N LYS A 131 -0.34 -27.25 -2.29
CA LYS A 131 -1.63 -27.68 -2.87
C LYS A 131 -2.79 -27.51 -1.90
N THR A 132 -2.57 -27.86 -0.64
CA THR A 132 -3.57 -27.66 0.42
C THR A 132 -3.88 -26.17 0.59
N PHE A 133 -2.84 -25.35 0.65
CA PHE A 133 -2.96 -23.89 0.74
C PHE A 133 -3.73 -23.32 -0.45
N GLU A 134 -3.40 -23.72 -1.68
CA GLU A 134 -4.12 -23.31 -2.89
C GLU A 134 -5.61 -23.69 -2.85
N SER A 135 -5.93 -24.90 -2.38
CA SER A 135 -7.32 -25.34 -2.25
C SER A 135 -8.13 -24.57 -1.21
N GLN A 136 -7.47 -24.11 -0.14
CA GLN A 136 -8.11 -23.44 0.99
C GLN A 136 -8.12 -21.91 0.87
N GLN A 137 -7.23 -21.35 0.05
CA GLN A 137 -6.91 -19.91 0.01
C GLN A 137 -6.87 -19.43 -1.45
N GLY A 138 -7.82 -19.91 -2.25
CA GLY A 138 -7.86 -19.73 -3.70
C GLY A 138 -7.87 -18.26 -4.15
N THR A 139 -8.40 -17.33 -3.36
CA THR A 139 -8.37 -15.89 -3.65
C THR A 139 -6.93 -15.36 -3.70
N ALA A 140 -6.02 -15.85 -2.85
CA ALA A 140 -4.61 -15.49 -2.92
C ALA A 140 -4.00 -15.85 -4.29
N PHE A 141 -4.18 -17.09 -4.75
CA PHE A 141 -3.68 -17.60 -6.02
C PHE A 141 -4.38 -16.99 -7.25
N LYS A 142 -5.66 -16.65 -7.09
CA LYS A 142 -6.44 -15.98 -8.14
C LYS A 142 -5.90 -14.57 -8.42
N HIS A 143 -5.48 -13.84 -7.39
CA HIS A 143 -5.12 -12.43 -7.46
C HIS A 143 -3.61 -12.13 -7.40
N SER A 144 -2.77 -13.15 -7.26
CA SER A 144 -1.31 -13.04 -7.30
C SER A 144 -0.70 -13.95 -8.36
N SER A 145 0.40 -13.54 -8.98
CA SER A 145 1.10 -14.38 -9.95
C SER A 145 2.13 -15.30 -9.31
N LEU A 146 2.55 -15.00 -8.09
CA LEU A 146 3.46 -15.83 -7.31
C LEU A 146 2.93 -15.93 -5.88
N VAL A 147 2.89 -17.15 -5.36
CA VAL A 147 2.55 -17.46 -3.96
C VAL A 147 3.61 -18.41 -3.44
N MET A 148 4.21 -18.08 -2.30
CA MET A 148 5.29 -18.87 -1.69
C MET A 148 5.08 -19.03 -0.19
N MET A 149 5.62 -20.12 0.36
CA MET A 149 5.70 -20.36 1.79
C MET A 149 7.15 -20.37 2.23
N CYS A 150 7.49 -19.69 3.31
CA CYS A 150 8.87 -19.51 3.79
C CYS A 150 8.94 -19.60 5.32
N GLY A 151 10.14 -19.76 5.87
CA GLY A 151 10.37 -19.68 7.30
C GLY A 151 10.38 -18.23 7.77
N LYS A 152 11.25 -17.89 8.71
CA LYS A 152 11.40 -16.52 9.22
C LYS A 152 11.95 -15.54 8.18
N LEU A 153 11.49 -14.28 8.28
CA LEU A 153 11.92 -13.16 7.43
C LEU A 153 12.59 -12.01 8.22
N ASP A 154 12.64 -12.09 9.54
CA ASP A 154 13.10 -11.03 10.45
C ASP A 154 14.61 -11.06 10.74
N GLY A 155 15.27 -12.19 10.47
CA GLY A 155 16.71 -12.41 10.64
C GLY A 155 17.35 -12.97 9.38
N PRO A 156 18.33 -13.92 9.47
CA PRO A 156 18.72 -14.70 8.31
C PRO A 156 17.48 -15.28 7.65
N VAL A 157 17.23 -14.95 6.39
CA VAL A 157 15.97 -15.28 5.73
C VAL A 157 15.92 -16.78 5.50
N GLU A 158 14.91 -17.42 6.06
CA GLU A 158 14.67 -18.86 5.88
C GLU A 158 13.84 -19.07 4.61
N MET A 159 14.47 -18.91 3.46
CA MET A 159 13.87 -19.11 2.14
C MET A 159 14.77 -20.01 1.29
N GLN A 160 14.18 -21.04 0.68
CA GLN A 160 14.90 -21.96 -0.21
C GLN A 160 15.42 -21.23 -1.45
N GLU A 161 16.54 -21.69 -2.01
CA GLU A 161 17.12 -21.05 -3.21
C GLU A 161 16.15 -21.06 -4.40
N THR A 162 15.35 -22.12 -4.57
CA THR A 162 14.31 -22.19 -5.60
C THR A 162 13.24 -21.11 -5.44
N ASN A 163 12.86 -20.76 -4.20
CA ASN A 163 11.92 -19.65 -3.94
C ASN A 163 12.56 -18.30 -4.31
N TRP A 164 13.87 -18.14 -4.10
CA TRP A 164 14.59 -16.94 -4.54
C TRP A 164 14.67 -16.85 -6.07
N GLU A 165 14.88 -17.97 -6.76
CA GLU A 165 14.84 -18.04 -8.23
C GLU A 165 13.45 -17.68 -8.77
N ASP A 166 12.38 -18.26 -8.21
CA ASP A 166 10.99 -17.96 -8.56
C ASP A 166 10.66 -16.48 -8.31
N LEU A 167 11.13 -15.92 -7.18
CA LEU A 167 10.97 -14.50 -6.87
C LEU A 167 11.69 -13.62 -7.89
N LYS A 168 12.91 -13.98 -8.31
CA LYS A 168 13.66 -13.26 -9.34
C LYS A 168 12.90 -13.26 -10.67
N GLU A 169 12.40 -14.43 -11.11
CA GLU A 169 11.61 -14.53 -12.34
C GLU A 169 10.34 -13.67 -12.25
N PHE A 170 9.63 -13.73 -11.13
CA PHE A 170 8.48 -12.88 -10.87
C PHE A 170 8.81 -11.39 -11.00
N LEU A 171 9.90 -10.92 -10.37
CA LEU A 171 10.30 -9.51 -10.42
C LEU A 171 10.57 -9.04 -11.85
N VAL A 172 11.32 -9.83 -12.63
CA VAL A 172 11.60 -9.55 -14.04
C VAL A 172 10.30 -9.49 -14.86
N LYS A 173 9.40 -10.45 -14.66
CA LYS A 173 8.12 -10.51 -15.37
C LYS A 173 7.20 -9.35 -14.98
N ALA A 174 7.11 -9.03 -13.70
CA ALA A 174 6.31 -7.94 -13.17
C ALA A 174 6.75 -6.59 -13.73
N ALA A 175 8.06 -6.38 -13.82
CA ALA A 175 8.68 -5.17 -14.35
C ALA A 175 8.49 -4.98 -15.86
N THR A 176 8.46 -6.07 -16.62
CA THR A 176 8.34 -6.04 -18.09
C THR A 176 6.90 -6.10 -18.58
N THR A 177 5.97 -6.52 -17.72
CA THR A 177 4.54 -6.47 -18.04
C THR A 177 4.10 -5.00 -18.18
N PRO A 178 3.16 -4.64 -19.08
CA PRO A 178 2.52 -3.32 -19.12
C PRO A 178 1.50 -3.12 -17.98
N MET A 179 1.39 -1.91 -17.42
CA MET A 179 0.36 -1.64 -16.41
C MET A 179 -1.05 -1.85 -17.01
N PRO A 180 -2.05 -2.29 -16.22
CA PRO A 180 -3.42 -2.36 -16.70
C PRO A 180 -3.82 -0.97 -17.22
N SER A 181 -4.34 -0.89 -18.45
CA SER A 181 -4.85 0.36 -18.99
C SER A 181 -6.06 0.79 -18.16
N LYS A 182 -5.88 1.79 -17.29
CA LYS A 182 -6.85 2.42 -16.37
C LYS A 182 -7.95 1.48 -15.84
N SER A 183 -7.90 1.19 -14.54
CA SER A 183 -9.01 0.55 -13.85
C SER A 183 -10.32 1.30 -14.15
N TRP A 184 -11.37 0.57 -14.53
CA TRP A 184 -12.71 1.11 -14.78
C TRP A 184 -13.37 1.73 -13.54
N TRP A 185 -12.68 1.71 -12.40
CA TRP A 185 -13.05 2.31 -11.13
C TRP A 185 -12.03 3.37 -10.72
N GLN A 186 -12.01 4.49 -11.45
CA GLN A 186 -11.62 5.76 -10.86
C GLN A 186 -12.79 6.72 -11.07
N PRO A 187 -13.57 7.07 -10.03
CA PRO A 187 -14.38 8.27 -10.12
C PRO A 187 -13.41 9.42 -10.41
N PRO A 188 -13.73 10.35 -11.33
CA PRO A 188 -12.83 11.44 -11.65
C PRO A 188 -12.54 12.25 -10.38
N LEU A 189 -11.31 12.14 -9.88
CA LEU A 189 -10.78 12.91 -8.73
C LEU A 189 -10.90 14.43 -8.91
N ASN A 190 -11.29 14.89 -10.11
CA ASN A 190 -11.55 16.27 -10.44
C ASN A 190 -12.98 16.76 -10.07
N LEU A 191 -13.91 15.89 -9.66
CA LEU A 191 -15.26 16.31 -9.24
C LEU A 191 -15.29 16.74 -7.76
N CYS A 192 -14.54 16.07 -6.88
CA CYS A 192 -14.47 16.42 -5.45
C CYS A 192 -13.71 17.73 -5.18
N ARG A 193 -12.68 18.08 -5.97
CA ARG A 193 -12.00 19.39 -5.80
C ARG A 193 -12.89 20.58 -6.15
N ARG A 194 -13.86 20.43 -7.06
CA ARG A 194 -14.82 21.49 -7.40
C ARG A 194 -15.92 21.65 -6.34
N LEU A 195 -16.41 20.55 -5.78
CA LEU A 195 -17.43 20.59 -4.72
C LEU A 195 -16.87 21.12 -3.40
N VAL A 196 -15.65 20.74 -3.01
CA VAL A 196 -15.03 21.24 -1.77
C VAL A 196 -14.66 22.73 -1.88
N ARG A 197 -14.21 23.23 -3.04
CA ARG A 197 -14.03 24.68 -3.24
C ARG A 197 -15.34 25.46 -3.19
N GLY A 198 -16.42 24.93 -3.79
CA GLY A 198 -17.72 25.59 -3.78
C GLY A 198 -18.32 25.73 -2.37
N ILE A 199 -18.10 24.75 -1.49
CA ILE A 199 -18.60 24.81 -0.10
C ILE A 199 -17.79 25.84 0.73
N TYR A 200 -16.48 25.91 0.56
CA TYR A 200 -15.64 26.89 1.26
C TYR A 200 -15.96 28.34 0.84
N ASP A 201 -16.23 28.60 -0.44
CA ASP A 201 -16.58 29.95 -0.92
C ASP A 201 -17.97 30.41 -0.41
N VAL A 202 -18.94 29.50 -0.29
CA VAL A 202 -20.27 29.82 0.27
C VAL A 202 -20.18 30.14 1.77
N ILE A 203 -19.42 29.34 2.54
CA ILE A 203 -19.27 29.57 3.99
C ILE A 203 -18.52 30.88 4.26
N ALA A 204 -17.47 31.21 3.49
CA ALA A 204 -16.74 32.47 3.65
C ALA A 204 -17.61 33.71 3.37
N THR A 205 -18.54 33.62 2.41
CA THR A 205 -19.45 34.72 2.05
C THR A 205 -20.54 34.94 3.13
N VAL A 206 -21.05 33.88 3.75
CA VAL A 206 -22.07 33.99 4.82
C VAL A 206 -21.48 34.56 6.11
N VAL A 207 -20.22 34.23 6.45
CA VAL A 207 -19.57 34.76 7.66
C VAL A 207 -19.18 36.23 7.52
N THR A 208 -18.88 36.71 6.30
CA THR A 208 -18.59 38.14 6.08
C THR A 208 -19.85 39.01 6.05
N PHE A 209 -21.01 38.49 5.60
CA PHE A 209 -22.27 39.24 5.64
C PHE A 209 -23.02 39.16 6.98
N GLY A 210 -22.81 38.11 7.79
CA GLY A 210 -23.51 37.91 9.06
C GLY A 210 -23.03 38.74 10.26
N LEU A 211 -21.88 39.40 10.16
CA LEU A 211 -21.29 40.23 11.24
C LEU A 211 -21.47 41.74 11.03
N GLY A 212 -22.18 42.17 9.99
CA GLY A 212 -22.29 43.57 9.57
C GLY A 212 -23.50 44.37 10.09
N VAL A 213 -24.41 43.79 10.87
CA VAL A 213 -25.60 44.52 11.35
C VAL A 213 -25.89 44.14 12.80
N VAL A 214 -25.45 45.01 13.74
CA VAL A 214 -26.16 45.52 14.93
C VAL A 214 -25.12 46.30 15.74
N LEU A 215 -24.88 47.55 15.35
CA LEU A 215 -24.33 48.60 16.22
C LEU A 215 -25.25 49.81 16.12
N GLY A 216 -26.37 49.72 16.83
CA GLY A 216 -27.27 50.84 17.07
C GLY A 216 -26.84 51.62 18.31
N LYS A 217 -26.36 52.84 18.10
CA LYS A 217 -26.35 53.98 19.04
C LYS A 217 -26.65 55.23 18.20
N PRO A 218 -27.07 56.39 18.75
CA PRO A 218 -27.42 56.72 20.14
C PRO A 218 -28.76 57.50 20.25
N HIS A 219 -29.21 57.82 21.46
CA HIS A 219 -29.95 59.07 21.66
C HIS A 219 -29.65 59.68 23.03
N ASN A 220 -29.09 60.90 23.00
CA ASN A 220 -29.00 61.81 24.13
C ASN A 220 -30.39 62.32 24.49
N THR A 221 -30.67 62.50 25.78
CA THR A 221 -31.49 63.62 26.27
C THR A 221 -31.07 63.97 27.70
N SER A 222 -30.65 65.23 27.86
CA SER A 222 -30.33 65.90 29.11
C SER A 222 -31.55 66.58 29.72
N THR A 223 -31.71 66.55 31.05
CA THR A 223 -32.35 67.54 31.98
C THR A 223 -32.81 66.80 33.26
N ILE A 224 -32.92 67.32 34.49
CA ILE A 224 -32.48 68.49 35.26
C ILE A 224 -32.88 68.21 36.74
N THR A 225 -32.00 68.52 37.70
CA THR A 225 -32.19 68.96 39.12
C THR A 225 -32.87 68.16 40.25
N LYS A 226 -32.37 68.51 41.47
CA LYS A 226 -32.85 68.37 42.87
C LYS A 226 -32.54 67.01 43.52
N GLY A 227 -31.96 66.89 44.72
CA GLY A 227 -31.65 67.84 45.80
C GLY A 227 -31.99 67.16 47.14
N VAL A 228 -31.17 67.40 48.19
CA VAL A 228 -31.41 67.12 49.63
C VAL A 228 -31.39 65.62 50.00
N GLY A 229 -30.81 65.10 51.08
CA GLY A 229 -30.16 65.63 52.29
C GLY A 229 -30.23 64.54 53.38
N PHE A 230 -29.37 64.69 54.39
CA PHE A 230 -29.13 63.84 55.59
C PHE A 230 -28.20 62.63 55.40
#